data_AF-A0AA37F333-F1
#
_entry.id   AF-A0AA37F333-F1
#
_cell.length_a   1.000
_cell.length_b   1.000
_cell.length_c   1.000
_cell.angle_alpha   90.00
_cell.angle_beta   90.00
_cell.angle_gamma   90.00
#
_symmetry.space_group_name_H-M   'P 1'
#
loop_
_entity.id
_entity.type
_entity.pdbx_description
1 polymer ?
#
loop_
_entity_poly.entity_id
_entity_poly.type
_entity_poly.pdbx_seq_one_letter_code
_entity_poly.pdbx_strand_id
1 'polypeptide(L)'
;MLQRRELTQVVADDKLAERMIETARRHLASAELLAASDPHLAYSALHDAVRKALAALLQTQGLRATTAGGHLAVQQAAKAQFGSSMGGILRPVDRIRITRHESEYPTAGTWIDEDTVRDDLPAALAVVDAAEKALPHLSPFVT
;
A
#
# COMPACT_ATOMS: atom_id res chain seq x y z
N MET A 1 -0.11 -3.31 -18.30
CA MET A 1 -1.22 -2.94 -17.41
C MET A 1 -2.12 -1.86 -18.03
N LEU A 2 -1.55 -0.80 -18.63
CA LEU A 2 -2.31 0.19 -19.42
C LEU A 2 -3.07 -0.45 -20.61
N GLN A 3 -2.39 -1.24 -21.45
CA GLN A 3 -3.04 -1.96 -22.55
C GLN A 3 -4.16 -2.92 -22.08
N ARG A 4 -3.96 -3.55 -20.90
CA ARG A 4 -4.94 -4.43 -20.25
C ARG A 4 -6.04 -3.66 -19.50
N ARG A 5 -6.01 -2.32 -19.51
CA ARG A 5 -6.93 -1.39 -18.83
C ARG A 5 -7.03 -1.57 -17.31
N GLU A 6 -5.99 -2.12 -16.69
CA GLU A 6 -5.90 -2.27 -15.24
C GLU A 6 -5.41 -0.97 -14.57
N LEU A 7 -4.65 -0.17 -15.32
CA LEU A 7 -4.29 1.19 -14.99
C LEU A 7 -4.85 2.14 -16.05
N THR A 8 -5.05 3.40 -15.68
CA THR A 8 -5.33 4.52 -16.58
C THR A 8 -4.37 5.66 -16.28
N GLN A 9 -4.14 6.51 -17.27
CA GLN A 9 -3.49 7.80 -17.06
C GLN A 9 -4.49 8.80 -16.48
N VAL A 10 -3.98 9.67 -15.60
CA VAL A 10 -4.65 10.79 -14.96
C VAL A 10 -3.68 11.97 -14.90
N VAL A 11 -4.15 13.16 -14.52
CA VAL A 11 -3.25 14.28 -14.24
C VAL A 11 -2.39 13.91 -13.03
N ALA A 12 -1.07 14.02 -13.18
CA ALA A 12 -0.13 13.88 -12.07
C ALA A 12 -0.41 14.96 -11.02
N ASP A 13 -0.48 14.58 -9.74
CA ASP A 13 -0.82 15.49 -8.65
C ASP A 13 0.00 15.16 -7.40
N ASP A 14 1.10 15.88 -7.23
CA ASP A 14 2.04 15.70 -6.13
C ASP A 14 1.39 16.00 -4.78
N LYS A 15 0.52 17.02 -4.71
CA LYS A 15 -0.19 17.38 -3.47
C LYS A 15 -1.18 16.30 -3.06
N LEU A 16 -1.81 15.64 -4.02
CA LEU A 16 -2.64 14.48 -3.74
C LEU A 16 -1.80 13.30 -3.24
N ALA A 17 -0.66 13.03 -3.86
CA ALA A 17 0.26 11.98 -3.42
C ALA A 17 0.76 12.22 -1.99
N GLU A 18 1.16 13.45 -1.65
CA GLU A 18 1.56 13.87 -0.29
C GLU A 18 0.43 13.61 0.73
N ARG A 19 -0.80 14.05 0.45
CA ARG A 19 -1.96 13.79 1.34
C ARG A 19 -2.25 12.29 1.51
N MET A 20 -1.99 11.47 0.49
CA MET A 20 -2.14 10.02 0.58
C MET A 20 -1.09 9.41 1.51
N ILE A 21 0.15 9.90 1.48
CA ILE A 21 1.21 9.52 2.44
C ILE A 21 0.86 9.97 3.86
N GLU A 22 0.42 11.20 4.06
CA GLU A 22 -0.03 11.69 5.38
C GLU A 22 -1.16 10.82 5.95
N THR A 23 -2.11 10.43 5.09
CA THR A 23 -3.19 9.52 5.47
C THR A 23 -2.65 8.13 5.81
N ALA A 24 -1.69 7.61 5.05
CA ALA A 24 -1.04 6.34 5.33
C ALA A 24 -0.33 6.36 6.71
N ARG A 25 0.39 7.44 7.03
CA ARG A 25 1.03 7.60 8.35
C ARG A 25 0.01 7.61 9.49
N ARG A 26 -1.10 8.33 9.34
CA ARG A 26 -2.20 8.31 10.33
C ARG A 26 -2.78 6.92 10.51
N HIS A 27 -2.95 6.15 9.43
CA HIS A 27 -3.46 4.78 9.52
C HIS A 27 -2.48 3.83 10.23
N LEU A 28 -1.17 3.97 10.03
CA LEU A 28 -0.18 3.19 10.78
C LEU A 28 -0.18 3.54 12.26
N ALA A 29 -0.31 4.82 12.62
CA ALA A 29 -0.46 5.23 14.01
C ALA A 29 -1.75 4.66 14.64
N SER A 30 -2.87 4.67 13.90
CA SER A 30 -4.11 4.02 14.35
C SER A 30 -3.96 2.51 14.49
N ALA A 31 -3.25 1.84 13.58
CA ALA A 31 -2.99 0.41 13.65
C ALA A 31 -2.21 0.05 14.92
N GLU A 32 -1.18 0.83 15.24
CA GLU A 32 -0.39 0.64 16.46
C GLU A 32 -1.24 0.79 17.74
N LEU A 33 -2.08 1.83 17.80
CA LEU A 33 -2.95 2.08 18.95
C LEU A 33 -4.02 0.99 19.15
N LEU A 34 -4.52 0.43 18.05
CA LEU A 34 -5.58 -0.58 18.07
C LEU A 34 -5.05 -2.02 18.17
N ALA A 35 -3.73 -2.23 18.07
CA ALA A 35 -3.15 -3.57 17.96
C ALA A 35 -3.61 -4.52 19.07
N ALA A 36 -3.74 -4.04 20.32
CA ALA A 36 -4.16 -4.86 21.45
C ALA A 36 -5.69 -4.96 21.61
N SER A 37 -6.45 -3.92 21.24
CA SER A 37 -7.88 -3.80 21.54
C SER A 37 -8.79 -4.22 20.37
N ASP A 38 -8.35 -4.02 19.14
CA ASP A 38 -9.01 -4.45 17.90
C ASP A 38 -7.97 -4.78 16.82
N PRO A 39 -7.32 -5.96 16.92
CA PRO A 39 -6.29 -6.38 15.96
C PRO A 39 -6.81 -6.46 14.51
N HIS A 40 -8.07 -6.81 14.30
CA HIS A 40 -8.68 -6.91 12.97
C HIS A 40 -8.78 -5.54 12.29
N LEU A 41 -9.27 -4.52 13.02
CA LEU A 41 -9.32 -3.17 12.51
C LEU A 41 -7.92 -2.58 12.34
N ALA A 42 -7.01 -2.86 13.30
CA ALA A 42 -5.62 -2.45 13.23
C ALA A 42 -4.94 -2.96 11.94
N TYR A 43 -5.11 -4.25 11.64
CA TYR A 43 -4.52 -4.86 10.45
C TYR A 43 -5.12 -4.31 9.14
N SER A 44 -6.42 -3.98 9.16
CA SER A 44 -7.08 -3.31 8.02
C SER A 44 -6.49 -1.92 7.76
N ALA A 45 -6.24 -1.13 8.81
CA ALA A 45 -5.60 0.18 8.71
C ALA A 45 -4.15 0.06 8.21
N LEU A 46 -3.39 -0.92 8.72
CA LEU A 46 -2.02 -1.22 8.29
C LEU A 46 -1.95 -1.53 6.79
N HIS A 47 -2.78 -2.45 6.31
CA HIS A 47 -2.83 -2.78 4.89
C HIS A 47 -3.26 -1.59 4.03
N ASP A 48 -4.24 -0.80 4.46
CA ASP A 48 -4.69 0.38 3.72
C ASP A 48 -3.60 1.46 3.64
N ALA A 49 -2.79 1.64 4.68
CA ALA A 49 -1.63 2.53 4.66
C ALA A 49 -0.62 2.14 3.57
N VAL A 50 -0.25 0.85 3.51
CA VAL A 50 0.63 0.30 2.48
C VAL A 50 0.06 0.57 1.09
N ARG A 51 -1.23 0.25 0.88
CA ARG A 51 -1.90 0.47 -0.41
C ARG A 51 -1.89 1.96 -0.82
N LYS A 52 -2.15 2.87 0.12
CA LYS A 52 -2.13 4.32 -0.13
C LYS A 52 -0.74 4.82 -0.52
N ALA A 53 0.30 4.35 0.16
CA ALA A 53 1.67 4.71 -0.18
C ALA A 53 2.07 4.26 -1.59
N LEU A 54 1.72 3.03 -1.97
CA LEU A 54 1.99 2.54 -3.32
C LEU A 54 1.16 3.29 -4.38
N ALA A 55 -0.08 3.66 -4.06
CA ALA A 55 -0.91 4.45 -4.94
C ALA A 55 -0.41 5.91 -5.08
N ALA A 56 0.23 6.47 -4.04
CA ALA A 56 0.84 7.80 -4.10
C ALA A 56 1.97 7.85 -5.14
N LEU A 57 2.82 6.81 -5.20
CA LEU A 57 3.86 6.68 -6.24
C LEU A 57 3.25 6.75 -7.64
N LEU A 58 2.16 6.02 -7.88
CA LEU A 58 1.46 6.03 -9.16
C LEU A 58 0.82 7.39 -9.45
N GLN A 59 0.22 8.03 -8.44
CA GLN A 59 -0.42 9.33 -8.60
C GLN A 59 0.57 10.43 -8.99
N THR A 60 1.78 10.45 -8.41
CA THR A 60 2.88 11.35 -8.81
C THR A 60 3.29 11.11 -10.27
N GLN A 61 3.16 9.89 -10.76
CA GLN A 61 3.43 9.54 -12.15
C GLN A 61 2.23 9.77 -13.09
N GLY A 62 1.09 10.25 -12.59
CA GLY A 62 -0.13 10.39 -13.40
C GLY A 62 -0.78 9.05 -13.75
N LEU A 63 -0.65 8.04 -12.88
CA LEU A 63 -1.23 6.72 -13.05
C LEU A 63 -2.24 6.41 -11.93
N ARG A 64 -3.33 5.75 -12.29
CA ARG A 64 -4.36 5.30 -11.33
C ARG A 64 -4.88 3.92 -11.69
N ALA A 65 -5.11 3.07 -10.70
CA ALA A 65 -5.78 1.79 -10.91
C ALA A 65 -7.27 1.97 -11.26
N THR A 66 -7.76 1.17 -12.21
CA THR A 66 -9.17 1.13 -12.60
C THR A 66 -9.94 0.09 -11.77
N THR A 67 -11.26 0.03 -11.93
CA THR A 67 -12.07 -1.06 -11.33
C THR A 67 -11.60 -2.43 -11.80
N ALA A 68 -11.16 -2.57 -13.06
CA ALA A 68 -10.68 -3.84 -13.60
C ALA A 68 -9.33 -4.26 -12.98
N GLY A 69 -8.44 -3.30 -12.69
CA GLY A 69 -7.16 -3.59 -12.05
C GLY A 69 -7.24 -3.71 -10.53
N GLY A 70 -8.19 -3.01 -9.91
CA GLY A 70 -8.40 -2.98 -8.47
C GLY A 70 -7.13 -2.62 -7.70
N HIS A 71 -7.05 -3.08 -6.45
CA HIS A 71 -5.88 -2.82 -5.60
C HIS A 71 -4.66 -3.64 -6.01
N LEU A 72 -4.85 -4.79 -6.67
CA LEU A 72 -3.76 -5.64 -7.11
C LEU A 72 -2.91 -4.93 -8.18
N ALA A 73 -3.55 -4.15 -9.07
CA ALA A 73 -2.83 -3.38 -10.08
C ALA A 73 -1.86 -2.36 -9.47
N VAL A 74 -2.23 -1.73 -8.35
CA VAL A 74 -1.33 -0.80 -7.65
C VAL A 74 -0.05 -1.50 -7.19
N GLN A 75 -0.20 -2.66 -6.54
CA GLN A 75 0.94 -3.41 -6.01
C GLN A 75 1.83 -3.97 -7.12
N GLN A 76 1.23 -4.55 -8.16
CA GLN A 76 1.96 -5.08 -9.31
C GLN A 76 2.72 -3.98 -10.04
N ALA A 77 2.10 -2.81 -10.24
CA ALA A 77 2.76 -1.68 -10.88
C ALA A 77 3.92 -1.15 -10.05
N ALA A 78 3.73 -0.98 -8.74
CA ALA A 78 4.80 -0.53 -7.85
C ALA A 78 5.97 -1.54 -7.82
N LYS A 79 5.69 -2.84 -7.75
CA LYS A 79 6.73 -3.89 -7.82
C LYS A 79 7.45 -3.90 -9.15
N ALA A 80 6.74 -3.75 -10.26
CA ALA A 80 7.34 -3.73 -11.59
C ALA A 80 8.27 -2.52 -11.79
N GLN A 81 7.91 -1.36 -11.25
CA GLN A 81 8.70 -0.13 -11.39
C GLN A 81 9.84 -0.01 -10.38
N PHE A 82 9.61 -0.41 -9.13
CA PHE A 82 10.53 -0.15 -8.02
C PHE A 82 11.15 -1.42 -7.43
N GLY A 83 10.91 -2.60 -8.02
CA GLY A 83 11.44 -3.87 -7.50
C GLY A 83 12.97 -3.94 -7.45
N SER A 84 13.67 -3.25 -8.36
CA SER A 84 15.13 -3.19 -8.38
C SER A 84 15.71 -2.29 -7.28
N SER A 85 15.03 -1.20 -6.93
CA SER A 85 15.49 -0.22 -5.93
C SER A 85 14.92 -0.46 -4.53
N MET A 86 13.70 -1.01 -4.43
CA MET A 86 12.95 -1.21 -3.18
C MET A 86 12.57 -2.68 -2.94
N GLY A 87 13.14 -3.64 -3.68
CA GLY A 87 12.68 -5.04 -3.67
C GLY A 87 12.59 -5.69 -2.29
N GLY A 88 13.56 -5.43 -1.40
CA GLY A 88 13.52 -5.91 -0.02
C GLY A 88 12.35 -5.32 0.79
N ILE A 89 12.07 -4.04 0.59
CA ILE A 89 11.01 -3.27 1.27
C ILE A 89 9.63 -3.67 0.74
N LEU A 90 9.50 -3.94 -0.56
CA LEU A 90 8.23 -4.32 -1.20
C LEU A 90 7.89 -5.81 -1.05
N ARG A 91 8.82 -6.65 -0.58
CA ARG A 91 8.60 -8.09 -0.41
C ARG A 91 7.40 -8.43 0.50
N PRO A 92 7.21 -7.80 1.67
CA PRO A 92 6.11 -8.13 2.58
C PRO A 92 4.72 -7.72 2.08
N VAL A 93 4.63 -6.85 1.07
CA VAL A 93 3.36 -6.28 0.58
C VAL A 93 2.34 -7.35 0.14
N ASP A 94 2.80 -8.46 -0.47
CA ASP A 94 1.87 -9.53 -0.87
C ASP A 94 1.33 -10.31 0.33
N ARG A 95 2.21 -10.60 1.31
CA ARG A 95 1.80 -11.25 2.56
C ARG A 95 0.77 -10.40 3.28
N ILE A 96 1.06 -9.11 3.49
CA ILE A 96 0.15 -8.17 4.16
C ILE A 96 -1.23 -8.15 3.48
N ARG A 97 -1.28 -8.14 2.14
CA ARG A 97 -2.55 -8.23 1.40
C ARG A 97 -3.28 -9.54 1.66
N ILE A 98 -2.57 -10.66 1.59
CA ILE A 98 -3.17 -12.00 1.79
C ILE A 98 -3.75 -12.09 3.19
N THR A 99 -2.98 -11.74 4.23
CA THR A 99 -3.44 -11.74 5.62
C THR A 99 -4.66 -10.84 5.82
N ARG A 100 -4.68 -9.64 5.23
CA ARG A 100 -5.86 -8.76 5.29
C ARG A 100 -7.07 -9.36 4.57
N HIS A 101 -6.85 -10.05 3.44
CA HIS A 101 -7.94 -10.69 2.71
C HIS A 101 -8.54 -11.84 3.53
N GLU A 102 -7.69 -12.67 4.13
CA GLU A 102 -8.13 -13.73 5.03
C GLU A 102 -8.87 -13.16 6.24
N SER A 103 -8.42 -12.05 6.82
CA SER A 103 -9.10 -11.41 7.95
C SER A 103 -10.47 -10.83 7.60
N GLU A 104 -10.70 -10.42 6.35
CA GLU A 104 -12.01 -9.91 5.88
C GLU A 104 -12.98 -11.06 5.52
N TYR A 105 -12.45 -12.19 5.06
CA TYR A 105 -13.21 -13.38 4.71
C TYR A 105 -12.76 -14.57 5.57
N PRO A 106 -13.06 -14.53 6.89
CA PRO A 106 -12.50 -15.50 7.82
C PRO A 106 -13.03 -16.91 7.57
N THR A 107 -12.14 -17.87 7.72
CA THR A 107 -12.48 -19.28 7.90
C THR A 107 -12.34 -19.64 9.38
N ALA A 108 -12.69 -20.87 9.76
CA ALA A 108 -12.54 -21.35 11.13
C ALA A 108 -11.08 -21.28 11.67
N GLY A 109 -10.08 -21.23 10.78
CA GLY A 109 -8.66 -21.12 11.14
C GLY A 109 -8.08 -19.71 11.03
N THR A 110 -8.87 -18.72 10.60
CA THR A 110 -8.38 -17.35 10.47
C THR A 110 -8.29 -16.69 11.85
N TRP A 111 -7.10 -16.21 12.20
CA TRP A 111 -6.84 -15.51 13.45
C TRP A 111 -5.89 -14.35 13.22
N ILE A 112 -6.27 -13.16 13.70
CA ILE A 112 -5.41 -11.96 13.74
C ILE A 112 -5.38 -11.51 15.19
N ASP A 113 -4.18 -11.47 15.76
CA ASP A 113 -3.89 -10.95 17.09
C ASP A 113 -2.95 -9.75 17.05
N GLU A 114 -2.65 -9.23 18.24
CA GLU A 114 -1.74 -8.12 18.44
C GLU A 114 -0.36 -8.38 17.81
N ASP A 115 0.18 -9.59 18.01
CA ASP A 115 1.50 -9.97 17.49
C ASP A 115 1.52 -9.93 15.96
N THR A 116 0.46 -10.42 15.31
CA THR A 116 0.31 -10.35 13.85
C THR A 116 0.40 -8.91 13.34
N VAL A 117 -0.24 -7.95 14.04
CA VAL A 117 -0.16 -6.52 13.69
C VAL A 117 1.25 -5.98 13.92
N ARG A 118 1.84 -6.27 15.09
CA ARG A 118 3.17 -5.76 15.49
C ARG A 118 4.30 -6.31 14.63
N ASP A 119 4.19 -7.53 14.13
CA ASP A 119 5.18 -8.15 13.25
C ASP A 119 5.22 -7.49 11.86
N ASP A 120 4.06 -7.09 11.33
CA ASP A 120 3.97 -6.48 10.00
C ASP A 120 4.05 -4.95 10.01
N LEU A 121 3.87 -4.31 11.16
CA LEU A 121 3.91 -2.84 11.30
C LEU A 121 5.26 -2.24 10.87
N PRO A 122 6.44 -2.77 11.26
CA PRO A 122 7.74 -2.25 10.79
C PRO A 122 7.90 -2.32 9.27
N ALA A 123 7.40 -3.39 8.64
CA ALA A 123 7.44 -3.52 7.19
C ALA A 123 6.53 -2.51 6.50
N ALA A 124 5.33 -2.29 7.04
CA ALA A 124 4.41 -1.28 6.53
C ALA A 124 4.97 0.14 6.65
N LEU A 125 5.60 0.48 7.80
CA LEU A 125 6.32 1.74 7.99
C LEU A 125 7.43 1.91 6.96
N ALA A 126 8.26 0.89 6.73
CA ALA A 126 9.33 0.94 5.75
C ALA A 126 8.82 1.20 4.32
N VAL A 127 7.66 0.64 3.94
CA VAL A 127 7.03 0.90 2.64
C VAL A 127 6.56 2.35 2.54
N VAL A 128 5.87 2.87 3.56
CA VAL A 128 5.38 4.27 3.56
C VAL A 128 6.56 5.25 3.50
N ASP A 129 7.60 5.01 4.30
CA ASP A 129 8.82 5.84 4.33
C ASP A 129 9.56 5.83 2.99
N ALA A 130 9.71 4.66 2.37
CA ALA A 130 10.35 4.53 1.06
C ALA A 130 9.54 5.21 -0.04
N ALA A 131 8.21 5.09 0.00
CA ALA A 131 7.34 5.75 -0.96
C ALA A 131 7.42 7.27 -0.85
N GLU A 132 7.36 7.81 0.37
CA GLU A 132 7.48 9.25 0.62
C GLU A 132 8.83 9.80 0.12
N LYS A 133 9.93 9.12 0.46
CA LYS A 133 11.27 9.52 -0.01
C LYS A 133 11.41 9.49 -1.52
N ALA A 134 10.65 8.64 -2.21
CA ALA A 134 10.71 8.54 -3.65
C ALA A 134 9.91 9.65 -4.35
N LEU A 135 8.82 10.18 -3.75
CA LEU A 135 7.92 11.13 -4.42
C LEU A 135 8.66 12.29 -5.11
N PRO A 136 9.61 13.02 -4.47
CA PRO A 136 10.27 14.17 -5.09
C PRO A 136 11.18 13.81 -6.27
N HIS A 137 11.45 12.52 -6.48
CA HIS A 137 12.35 12.00 -7.51
C HIS A 137 11.59 11.36 -8.69
N LEU A 138 10.27 11.31 -8.62
CA LEU A 138 9.46 10.76 -9.69
C LEU A 138 9.11 11.83 -10.72
N SER A 139 8.87 11.38 -11.95
CA SER A 139 8.37 12.22 -13.04
C SER A 139 7.13 11.55 -13.64
N PRO A 140 6.25 12.32 -14.31
CA PRO A 140 5.09 11.77 -14.99
C PRO A 140 5.47 10.61 -15.93
N PHE A 141 4.67 9.55 -15.91
CA PHE A 141 4.88 8.37 -16.75
C PHE A 141 4.57 8.71 -18.22
N VAL A 142 5.53 8.42 -19.10
CA VAL A 142 5.40 8.58 -20.54
C VAL A 142 5.35 7.20 -21.18
N THR A 143 4.33 6.97 -22.02
CA THR A 143 4.10 5.73 -22.78
C THR A 143 4.99 5.57 -23.99
#